data_AF-A0A919HUD6-F1
#
_entry.id   AF-A0A919HUD6-F1
#
_cell.length_a   1.000
_cell.length_b   1.000
_cell.length_c   1.000
_cell.angle_alpha   90.00
_cell.angle_beta   90.00
_cell.angle_gamma   90.00
#
_symmetry.space_group_name_H-M   'P 1'
#
loop_
_entity.id
_entity.type
_entity.pdbx_description
1 polymer ?
#
loop_
_entity_poly.entity_id
_entity_poly.type
_entity_poly.pdbx_seq_one_letter_code
_entity_poly.pdbx_strand_id
1 'polypeptide(L)'
;MRAGAVYYDLSLGYLDEDGIAGRPGFGEATLQYGFNDYISGYTGANATTDYYSTLVGSAFNTYWGALAVDLSRSAAKGREHGWQEGYRWRVSASKSFTSDTRMLLSMSHSNDGNYRSIRDAAGSTTGTPTTGGR
;
A
#
# COMPACT_ATOMS: atom_id res chain seq x y z
N MET A 1 4.44 -6.54 -17.42
CA MET A 1 5.77 -5.96 -17.72
C MET A 1 6.43 -6.81 -18.78
N ARG A 2 7.12 -6.21 -19.75
CA ARG A 2 7.92 -6.94 -20.75
C ARG A 2 9.37 -7.03 -20.28
N ALA A 3 10.12 -7.99 -20.80
CA ALA A 3 11.55 -8.11 -20.51
C ALA A 3 12.30 -6.79 -20.75
N GLY A 4 13.07 -6.33 -19.75
CA GLY A 4 13.86 -5.10 -19.82
C GLY A 4 13.06 -3.80 -19.70
N ALA A 5 11.73 -3.86 -19.56
CA ALA A 5 10.91 -2.67 -19.38
C ALA A 5 11.01 -2.16 -17.92
N VAL A 6 11.20 -0.85 -17.78
CA VAL A 6 11.26 -0.15 -16.49
C VAL A 6 10.18 0.92 -16.48
N TYR A 7 9.37 0.94 -15.42
CA TYR A 7 8.42 2.01 -15.18
C TYR A 7 8.69 2.57 -13.79
N TYR A 8 8.67 3.89 -13.69
CA TYR A 8 8.87 4.59 -12.44
C TYR A 8 7.84 5.69 -12.34
N ASP A 9 7.37 5.94 -11.12
CA ASP A 9 6.51 7.07 -10.79
C ASP A 9 7.12 7.79 -9.59
N LEU A 10 7.11 9.12 -9.65
CA LEU A 10 7.56 9.96 -8.55
C LEU A 10 6.57 11.11 -8.39
N SER A 11 5.98 11.18 -7.21
CA SER A 11 4.97 12.17 -6.85
C SER A 11 5.43 12.90 -5.60
N LEU A 12 5.43 14.23 -5.63
CA LEU A 12 5.81 15.09 -4.50
C LEU A 12 4.77 16.20 -4.37
N GLY A 13 4.32 16.47 -3.14
CA GLY A 13 3.32 17.50 -2.91
C GLY A 13 3.00 17.69 -1.44
N TYR A 14 1.81 18.22 -1.18
CA TYR A 14 1.27 18.43 0.15
C TYR A 14 -0.10 17.75 0.23
N LEU A 15 -0.37 17.09 1.34
CA LEU A 15 -1.72 16.57 1.62
C LEU A 15 -2.62 17.75 1.98
N ASP A 16 -3.58 18.05 1.12
CA ASP A 16 -4.66 19.03 1.35
C ASP A 16 -5.96 18.24 1.45
N GLU A 17 -6.24 17.72 2.65
CA GLU A 17 -7.38 16.85 2.92
C GLU A 17 -8.10 17.37 4.18
N ASP A 18 -9.44 17.52 4.09
CA ASP A 18 -10.28 17.98 5.20
C ASP A 18 -10.16 16.98 6.37
N GLY A 19 -9.48 17.39 7.44
CA GLY A 19 -9.20 16.56 8.62
C GLY A 19 -7.70 16.39 8.94
N ILE A 20 -6.79 16.77 8.05
CA ILE A 20 -5.34 16.77 8.30
C ILE A 20 -4.86 18.20 8.59
N ALA A 21 -4.72 18.54 9.87
CA ALA A 21 -4.17 19.83 10.27
C ALA A 21 -2.68 19.93 9.89
N GLY A 22 -2.29 20.98 9.16
CA GLY A 22 -0.88 21.37 8.98
C GLY A 22 -0.26 21.11 7.60
N ARG A 23 -1.00 20.60 6.62
CA ARG A 23 -0.51 20.36 5.23
C ARG A 23 0.83 19.62 5.21
N PRO A 24 0.90 18.39 5.74
CA PRO A 24 2.16 17.67 5.80
C PRO A 24 2.67 17.40 4.38
N GLY A 25 3.97 17.57 4.19
CA GLY A 25 4.62 17.21 2.93
C GLY A 25 4.42 15.72 2.65
N PHE A 26 4.18 15.39 1.39
CA PHE A 26 3.96 14.03 0.91
C PHE A 26 4.92 13.73 -0.23
N GLY A 27 5.49 12.54 -0.21
CA GLY A 27 6.25 12.00 -1.31
C GLY A 27 5.95 10.52 -1.52
N GLU A 28 5.80 10.12 -2.77
CA GLU A 28 5.60 8.74 -3.21
C GLU A 28 6.54 8.45 -4.38
N ALA A 29 7.23 7.32 -4.30
CA ALA A 29 8.07 6.83 -5.38
C ALA A 29 7.78 5.35 -5.61
N THR A 30 7.51 4.97 -6.85
CA THR A 30 7.35 3.58 -7.23
C THR A 30 8.26 3.22 -8.39
N LEU A 31 8.75 1.99 -8.41
CA LEU A 31 9.62 1.45 -9.43
C LEU A 31 9.19 0.02 -9.73
N GLN A 32 8.95 -0.29 -11.01
CA GLN A 32 8.66 -1.62 -11.49
C GLN A 32 9.63 -2.00 -12.61
N TYR A 33 10.16 -3.20 -12.53
CA TYR A 33 11.17 -3.74 -13.44
C TYR A 33 10.75 -5.12 -13.94
N GLY A 34 10.72 -5.30 -15.26
CA GLY A 34 10.53 -6.61 -15.90
C GLY A 34 11.85 -7.33 -16.11
N PHE A 35 12.17 -8.31 -15.27
CA PHE A 35 13.37 -9.13 -15.43
C PHE A 35 13.31 -9.97 -16.72
N ASN A 36 12.14 -10.51 -17.03
CA ASN A 36 11.83 -11.18 -18.28
C ASN A 36 10.32 -11.06 -18.58
N ASP A 37 9.81 -11.75 -19.61
CA ASP A 37 8.38 -11.70 -19.96
C ASP A 37 7.47 -12.42 -18.94
N TYR A 38 8.05 -13.23 -18.06
CA TYR A 38 7.33 -14.01 -17.05
C TYR A 38 7.45 -13.44 -15.65
N ILE A 39 8.46 -12.63 -15.34
CA ILE A 39 8.83 -12.22 -13.99
C ILE A 39 9.09 -10.72 -13.99
N SER A 40 8.42 -10.04 -13.07
CA SER A 40 8.60 -8.63 -12.80
C SER A 40 8.68 -8.38 -11.31
N GLY A 41 9.55 -7.47 -10.90
CA GLY A 41 9.65 -6.98 -9.53
C GLY A 41 9.11 -5.57 -9.46
N TYR A 42 8.56 -5.19 -8.31
CA TYR A 42 8.19 -3.81 -8.05
C TYR A 42 8.47 -3.43 -6.60
N THR A 43 8.75 -2.16 -6.40
CA THR A 43 8.98 -1.58 -5.09
C THR A 43 8.35 -0.19 -5.05
N GLY A 44 7.92 0.23 -3.88
CA GLY A 44 7.33 1.54 -3.65
C GLY A 44 7.68 2.04 -2.27
N ALA A 45 7.78 3.35 -2.12
CA ALA A 45 7.99 3.99 -0.84
C ALA A 45 7.24 5.31 -0.81
N ASN A 46 6.44 5.49 0.23
CA ASN A 46 5.62 6.67 0.44
C ASN A 46 5.91 7.21 1.83
N ALA A 47 6.10 8.52 1.95
CA ALA A 47 6.39 9.16 3.22
C ALA A 47 5.62 10.47 3.34
N THR A 48 5.25 10.78 4.57
CA THR A 48 4.69 12.06 4.99
C THR A 48 5.26 12.45 6.33
N THR A 49 4.84 13.59 6.89
CA THR A 49 5.44 14.19 8.10
C THR A 49 5.42 13.25 9.32
N ASP A 50 4.39 12.41 9.44
CA ASP A 50 4.22 11.50 10.60
C ASP A 50 3.98 10.03 10.21
N TYR A 51 4.28 9.65 8.96
CA TYR A 51 4.06 8.30 8.46
C TYR A 51 5.03 7.94 7.34
N TYR A 52 5.52 6.71 7.32
CA TYR A 52 6.21 6.15 6.17
C TYR A 52 5.70 4.75 5.85
N SER A 53 5.72 4.40 4.58
CA SER A 53 5.37 3.09 4.08
C SER A 53 6.32 2.68 2.98
N THR A 54 6.63 1.40 2.95
CA THR A 54 7.46 0.78 1.94
C THR A 54 6.77 -0.50 1.49
N LEU A 55 6.87 -0.79 0.20
CA LEU A 55 6.29 -1.96 -0.42
C LEU A 55 7.36 -2.59 -1.30
N VAL A 56 7.46 -3.91 -1.26
CA VAL A 56 8.24 -4.67 -2.22
C VAL A 56 7.44 -5.89 -2.64
N GLY A 57 7.42 -6.16 -3.94
CA GLY A 57 6.64 -7.24 -4.50
C GLY A 57 7.24 -7.81 -5.76
N SER A 58 6.74 -8.97 -6.14
CA SER A 58 7.08 -9.67 -7.36
C SER A 58 5.81 -10.19 -8.01
N ALA A 59 5.77 -10.15 -9.34
CA ALA A 59 4.67 -10.63 -10.15
C ALA A 59 5.20 -11.58 -11.23
N PHE A 60 4.51 -12.70 -11.37
CA PHE A 60 4.78 -13.82 -12.25
C PHE A 60 3.64 -13.98 -13.25
N ASN A 61 3.90 -13.77 -14.53
CA ASN A 61 2.98 -14.13 -15.61
C ASN A 61 3.17 -15.60 -15.95
N THR A 62 2.12 -16.40 -15.82
CA THR A 62 2.06 -17.80 -16.21
C THR A 62 1.17 -17.95 -17.45
N TYR A 63 1.26 -19.10 -18.13
CA TYR A 63 0.39 -19.39 -19.27
C TYR A 63 -1.11 -19.31 -18.94
N TRP A 64 -1.48 -19.57 -17.69
CA TRP A 64 -2.88 -19.65 -17.24
C TRP A 64 -3.35 -18.42 -16.45
N GLY A 65 -2.50 -17.41 -16.24
CA GLY A 65 -2.84 -16.22 -15.47
C GLY A 65 -1.63 -15.41 -15.00
N ALA A 66 -1.82 -14.46 -14.09
CA ALA A 66 -0.73 -13.77 -13.41
C ALA A 66 -0.87 -13.91 -11.89
N LEU A 67 0.25 -14.17 -11.22
CA LEU A 67 0.38 -14.28 -9.77
C LEU A 67 1.25 -13.13 -9.27
N ALA A 68 0.90 -12.51 -8.16
CA ALA A 68 1.71 -11.48 -7.53
C ALA A 68 1.78 -11.72 -6.02
N VAL A 69 2.93 -11.44 -5.44
CA VAL A 69 3.15 -11.49 -4.00
C VAL A 69 3.86 -10.20 -3.60
N ASP A 70 3.32 -9.51 -2.62
CA ASP A 70 3.89 -8.27 -2.09
C ASP A 70 3.87 -8.23 -0.57
N LEU A 71 4.89 -7.57 -0.03
CA LEU A 71 5.05 -7.25 1.37
C LEU A 71 5.07 -5.74 1.51
N SER A 72 4.17 -5.22 2.32
CA SER A 72 4.09 -3.81 2.69
C SER A 72 4.47 -3.67 4.16
N ARG A 73 5.38 -2.74 4.46
CA ARG A 73 5.73 -2.31 5.81
C ARG A 73 5.36 -0.84 5.96
N SER A 74 4.56 -0.52 6.95
CA SER A 74 4.22 0.86 7.30
C SER A 74 4.62 1.17 8.73
N ALA A 75 5.07 2.38 9.00
CA ALA A 75 5.13 2.89 10.35
C ALA A 75 4.44 4.26 10.46
N ALA A 76 3.60 4.38 11.48
CA ALA A 76 2.87 5.60 11.79
C ALA A 76 3.28 6.10 13.17
N LYS A 77 3.46 7.41 13.33
CA LYS A 77 3.69 8.00 14.65
C LYS A 77 2.34 8.19 15.36
N GLY A 78 2.11 7.45 16.44
CA GLY A 78 0.91 7.60 17.26
C GLY A 78 1.02 8.80 18.19
N ARG A 79 -0.09 9.54 18.40
CA ARG A 79 -0.14 10.72 19.30
C ARG A 79 0.28 10.41 20.74
N GLU A 80 0.11 9.16 21.21
CA GLU A 80 0.38 8.75 22.59
C GLU A 80 1.41 7.62 22.73
N HIS A 81 1.72 6.89 21.66
CA HIS A 81 2.54 5.66 21.70
C HIS A 81 3.49 5.57 20.50
N GLY A 82 4.64 6.26 20.58
CA GLY A 82 5.82 6.05 19.72
C GLY A 82 5.58 5.87 18.21
N TRP A 83 6.51 5.20 17.54
CA TRP A 83 6.33 4.72 16.17
C TRP A 83 5.68 3.33 16.23
N GLN A 84 4.52 3.18 15.58
CA GLN A 84 3.85 1.89 15.44
C GLN A 84 4.13 1.34 14.06
N GLU A 85 4.79 0.19 14.01
CA GLU A 85 5.09 -0.52 12.78
C GLU A 85 4.02 -1.60 12.50
N GLY A 86 3.74 -1.83 11.23
CA GLY A 86 2.83 -2.87 10.77
C GLY A 86 3.34 -3.51 9.49
N TYR A 87 3.13 -4.82 9.38
CA TYR A 87 3.50 -5.61 8.22
C TYR A 87 2.26 -6.24 7.62
N ARG A 88 2.12 -6.12 6.30
CA ARG A 88 1.05 -6.73 5.53
C ARG A 88 1.64 -7.50 4.37
N TRP A 89 1.29 -8.77 4.27
CA TRP A 89 1.57 -9.54 3.06
C TRP A 89 0.30 -9.70 2.25
N ARG A 90 0.46 -9.69 0.93
CA ARG A 90 -0.62 -9.87 -0.03
C ARG A 90 -0.17 -10.83 -1.11
N VAL A 91 -1.09 -11.70 -1.50
CA VAL A 91 -0.97 -12.60 -2.62
C VAL A 91 -2.16 -12.35 -3.54
N SER A 92 -1.90 -12.11 -4.80
CA SER A 92 -2.92 -11.84 -5.81
C SER A 92 -2.77 -12.80 -6.99
N ALA A 93 -3.88 -13.25 -7.54
CA ALA A 93 -3.95 -14.09 -8.71
C ALA A 93 -4.99 -13.49 -9.68
N SER A 94 -4.68 -13.50 -10.96
CA SER A 94 -5.59 -13.06 -12.01
C SER A 94 -5.63 -14.08 -13.13
N LYS A 95 -6.81 -14.32 -13.67
CA LYS A 95 -7.02 -15.21 -14.81
C LYS A 95 -8.04 -14.58 -15.75
N SER A 96 -7.67 -14.46 -17.01
CA SER A 96 -8.58 -14.05 -18.08
C SER A 96 -9.06 -15.30 -18.81
N PHE A 97 -10.36 -15.40 -19.03
CA PHE A 97 -10.99 -16.46 -19.82
C PHE A 97 -11.27 -15.95 -21.23
N THR A 98 -11.40 -16.87 -22.19
CA THR A 98 -11.69 -16.54 -23.59
C THR A 98 -13.01 -15.77 -23.78
N SER A 99 -13.96 -15.90 -22.84
CA SER A 99 -15.27 -15.26 -22.90
C SER A 99 -15.31 -13.84 -22.33
N ASP A 100 -14.22 -13.07 -22.43
CA ASP A 100 -14.04 -11.72 -21.84
C ASP A 100 -14.15 -11.62 -20.31
N THR A 101 -14.42 -12.73 -19.62
CA THR A 101 -14.44 -12.80 -18.16
C THR A 101 -13.03 -12.72 -17.59
N ARG A 102 -12.78 -11.77 -16.68
CA ARG A 102 -11.56 -11.70 -15.88
C ARG A 102 -11.89 -12.00 -14.42
N MET A 103 -11.18 -12.95 -13.84
CA MET A 103 -11.24 -13.25 -12.42
C MET A 103 -9.98 -12.73 -11.74
N LEU A 104 -10.17 -12.01 -10.64
CA LEU A 104 -9.13 -11.47 -9.79
C LEU A 104 -9.38 -11.99 -8.38
N LEU A 105 -8.37 -12.61 -7.78
CA LEU A 105 -8.42 -13.11 -6.41
C LEU A 105 -7.24 -12.51 -5.65
N SER A 106 -7.50 -11.82 -4.55
CA SER A 106 -6.46 -11.28 -3.68
C SER A 106 -6.70 -11.71 -2.25
N MET A 107 -5.69 -12.29 -1.63
CA MET A 107 -5.65 -12.58 -0.21
C MET A 107 -4.61 -11.70 0.44
N SER A 108 -4.92 -11.10 1.57
CA SER A 108 -3.94 -10.34 2.34
C SER A 108 -4.13 -10.61 3.81
N HIS A 109 -3.03 -10.61 4.54
CA HIS A 109 -3.04 -10.81 5.97
C HIS A 109 -2.11 -9.79 6.63
N SER A 110 -2.52 -9.37 7.81
CA SER A 110 -1.85 -8.40 8.66
C SER A 110 -1.55 -9.12 9.97
N ASN A 111 -0.28 -9.15 10.37
CA ASN A 111 0.12 -9.86 11.59
C ASN A 111 -0.23 -9.10 12.87
N ASP A 112 -0.44 -7.79 12.79
CA ASP A 112 -0.83 -6.96 13.92
C ASP A 112 -2.18 -6.29 13.64
N GLY A 113 -3.04 -6.21 14.65
CA GLY A 113 -4.28 -5.42 14.63
C GLY A 113 -4.06 -3.90 14.48
N ASN A 114 -2.84 -3.48 14.15
CA ASN A 114 -2.39 -2.09 13.99
C ASN A 114 -2.09 -1.69 12.53
N TYR A 115 -2.40 -2.53 11.53
CA TYR A 115 -2.38 -2.04 10.14
C TYR A 115 -3.48 -0.98 9.97
N ARG A 116 -3.06 0.29 9.99
CA ARG A 116 -3.90 1.46 9.72
C ARG A 116 -3.61 1.90 8.29
N SER A 117 -4.64 1.93 7.45
CA SER A 117 -4.52 2.65 6.18
C SER A 117 -4.32 4.15 6.46
N ILE A 118 -3.80 4.91 5.50
CA ILE A 118 -3.63 6.37 5.66
C ILE A 118 -4.96 7.06 6.02
N ARG A 119 -6.09 6.47 5.57
CA ARG A 119 -7.45 6.87 5.92
C ARG A 119 -7.79 6.60 7.39
N ASP A 120 -7.31 5.52 7.98
CA ASP A 120 -7.53 5.19 9.39
C ASP A 120 -6.69 6.06 10.34
N ALA A 121 -5.47 6.44 9.90
CA ALA A 121 -4.63 7.37 10.64
C ALA A 121 -5.26 8.78 10.66
N ALA A 122 -5.80 9.23 9.52
CA ALA A 122 -6.54 10.48 9.41
C ALA A 122 -7.83 10.50 10.26
N GLY A 123 -8.53 9.37 10.37
CA GLY A 123 -9.75 9.26 11.18
C GLY A 123 -9.56 9.24 12.70
N SER A 124 -8.36 8.90 13.20
CA SER A 124 -8.13 8.71 14.66
C SER A 124 -7.99 10.00 15.48
N THR A 125 -8.04 11.18 14.84
CA THR A 125 -8.11 12.46 15.56
C THR A 125 -9.53 12.79 16.05
N THR A 126 -10.56 12.10 15.56
CA THR A 126 -11.92 12.28 16.04
C THR A 126 -12.18 11.29 17.18
N GLY A 127 -11.64 11.60 18.35
CA GLY A 127 -12.21 11.11 19.60
C GLY A 127 -13.65 11.63 19.67
N THR A 128 -14.63 10.75 19.47
CA THR A 128 -16.00 11.02 19.88
C THR A 128 -15.97 11.28 21.39
N PRO A 129 -16.37 12.46 21.89
CA PRO A 129 -16.55 12.64 23.32
C PRO A 129 -17.67 11.69 23.74
N THR A 130 -17.35 10.70 24.56
CA THR A 130 -18.35 9.98 25.32
C THR A 130 -18.90 10.94 26.36
N THR A 131 -19.95 11.67 26.01
CA THR A 131 -20.74 12.42 26.99
C THR A 131 -21.50 11.40 27.84
N GLY A 132 -21.04 11.22 29.07
CA GLY A 132 -21.74 10.45 30.09
C GLY A 132 -22.99 11.17 30.59
N GLY A 133 -24.01 10.38 30.91
CA GLY A 133 -24.98 10.61 31.98
C GLY A 133 -26.09 11.62 31.73
N ARG A 134 -27.32 11.13 31.57
CA ARG A 134 -28.30 10.98 32.67
C ARG A 134 -29.42 10.04 32.23
#